data_AF-A0A2G9HVR2-F1
#
_entry.id   AF-A0A2G9HVR2-F1
#
_cell.length_a   1.000
_cell.length_b   1.000
_cell.length_c   1.000
_cell.angle_alpha   90.00
_cell.angle_beta   90.00
_cell.angle_gamma   90.00
#
_symmetry.space_group_name_H-M   'P 1'
#
loop_
_entity.id
_entity.type
_entity.pdbx_description
1 polymer ?
#
loop_
_entity_poly.entity_id
_entity_poly.type
_entity_poly.pdbx_seq_one_letter_code
_entity_poly.pdbx_strand_id
1 'polypeptide(L)'
;MSLLALVLAVVLSMSCKEMSLVLGDIGTATSYDPPYMPTKCNGNRQDQFPAGNLFVKVSEGLWDNGAACGRRYRLRCLSGRNRPC
;
A
#
# COMPACT_ATOMS: atom_id res chain seq x y z
N MET A 1 6.15 39.89 24.02
CA MET A 1 5.83 39.65 22.59
C MET A 1 6.65 38.48 22.03
N SER A 2 7.97 38.47 22.22
CA SER A 2 8.89 37.41 21.76
C SER A 2 8.66 36.03 22.41
N LEU A 3 8.39 35.97 23.73
CA LEU A 3 8.11 34.70 24.42
C LEU A 3 6.78 34.06 23.95
N LEU A 4 5.75 34.89 23.75
CA LEU A 4 4.43 34.44 23.29
C LEU A 4 4.50 33.88 21.87
N ALA A 5 5.28 34.51 20.99
CA ALA A 5 5.54 34.04 19.63
C ALA A 5 6.30 32.70 19.63
N LEU A 6 7.27 32.53 20.53
CA LEU A 6 8.02 31.28 20.71
C LEU A 6 7.10 30.13 21.17
N VAL A 7 6.22 30.39 22.13
CA VAL A 7 5.24 29.41 22.62
C VAL A 7 4.27 29.01 21.50
N LEU A 8 3.73 29.98 20.74
CA LEU A 8 2.86 29.70 19.60
C LEU A 8 3.56 28.85 18.53
N ALA A 9 4.83 29.13 18.21
CA ALA A 9 5.60 28.36 17.23
C ALA A 9 5.83 26.91 17.68
N VAL A 10 6.15 26.68 18.97
CA VAL A 10 6.33 25.34 19.52
C VAL A 10 5.01 24.56 19.48
N VAL A 11 3.89 25.16 19.89
CA VAL A 11 2.55 24.53 19.85
C VAL A 11 2.14 24.16 18.43
N LEU A 12 2.37 25.06 17.45
CA LEU A 12 2.09 24.79 16.04
C LEU A 12 2.94 23.61 15.51
N SER A 13 4.23 23.57 15.88
CA SER A 13 5.15 22.49 15.46
C SER A 13 4.78 21.12 16.04
N MET A 14 4.25 21.09 17.27
CA MET A 14 3.80 19.85 17.92
C MET A 14 2.48 19.36 17.30
N SER A 15 1.62 20.28 16.87
CA SER A 15 0.34 19.98 16.21
C SER A 15 0.50 19.38 14.81
N CYS A 16 1.59 19.69 14.09
CA CYS A 16 1.86 19.13 12.76
C CYS A 16 2.20 17.64 12.76
N LYS A 17 2.58 17.04 13.90
CA LYS A 17 3.05 15.65 13.95
C LYS A 17 1.94 14.59 13.97
N GLU A 18 0.70 14.99 14.26
CA GLU A 18 -0.46 14.09 14.35
C GLU A 18 -1.18 13.88 13.01
N MET A 19 -0.80 14.61 11.96
CA MET A 19 -1.37 14.40 10.64
C MET A 19 -0.68 13.22 9.97
N SER A 20 -1.11 12.00 10.31
CA SER A 20 -0.82 10.80 9.53
C SER A 20 -1.48 10.95 8.16
N LEU A 21 -0.80 11.64 7.24
CA LEU A 21 -1.15 11.65 5.83
C LEU A 21 -0.86 10.26 5.29
N VAL A 22 -1.90 9.44 5.17
CA VAL A 22 -1.80 8.18 4.44
C VAL A 22 -1.66 8.54 2.96
N LEU A 23 -0.43 8.59 2.48
CA LEU A 23 -0.13 8.70 1.07
C LEU A 23 -0.33 7.32 0.44
N GLY A 24 -1.23 7.22 -0.52
CA GLY A 24 -1.47 6.00 -1.28
C GLY A 24 -1.79 6.36 -2.72
N ASP A 25 -1.26 5.57 -3.66
CA ASP A 25 -1.53 5.77 -5.07
C ASP A 25 -2.94 5.28 -5.42
N ILE A 26 -3.62 6.06 -6.27
CA ILE A 26 -4.91 5.65 -6.83
C ILE A 26 -4.62 4.72 -8.01
N GLY A 27 -5.21 3.54 -7.99
CA GLY A 27 -5.09 2.57 -9.07
C GLY A 27 -6.36 1.72 -9.20
N THR A 28 -6.34 0.88 -10.23
CA THR A 28 -7.39 -0.11 -10.50
C THR A 28 -6.91 -1.46 -10.02
N ALA A 29 -7.76 -2.19 -9.32
CA ALA A 29 -7.54 -3.59 -8.98
C ALA A 29 -8.47 -4.47 -9.83
N THR A 30 -8.25 -5.77 -9.80
CA THR A 30 -9.16 -6.76 -10.36
C THR A 30 -8.75 -8.14 -9.84
N SER A 31 -9.70 -9.06 -9.79
CA SER A 31 -9.43 -10.48 -9.53
C SER A 31 -9.02 -11.19 -10.82
N TYR A 32 -8.26 -12.26 -10.68
CA TYR A 32 -7.95 -13.16 -11.79
C TYR A 32 -8.03 -14.61 -11.32
N ASP A 33 -8.41 -15.49 -12.23
CA ASP A 33 -8.57 -16.92 -11.95
C ASP A 33 -7.24 -17.67 -12.08
N PRO A 34 -7.12 -18.90 -11.52
CA PRO A 34 -5.97 -19.77 -11.69
C PRO A 34 -5.62 -20.04 -13.17
N PRO A 35 -4.36 -20.42 -13.48
CA PRO A 35 -3.29 -20.79 -12.54
C PRO A 35 -2.54 -19.59 -11.94
N TYR A 36 -2.26 -19.66 -10.63
CA TYR A 36 -1.52 -18.61 -9.90
C TYR A 36 0.01 -18.75 -9.98
N MET A 37 0.51 -19.85 -10.53
CA MET A 37 1.93 -20.14 -10.73
C MET A 37 2.22 -20.43 -12.20
N PRO A 38 3.45 -20.18 -12.70
CA PRO A 38 4.58 -19.59 -11.97
C PRO A 38 4.42 -18.08 -11.75
N THR A 39 5.04 -17.57 -10.68
CA THR A 39 5.16 -16.12 -10.46
C THR A 39 6.53 -15.61 -10.91
N LYS A 40 6.63 -14.30 -11.19
CA LYS A 40 7.91 -13.64 -11.47
C LYS A 40 8.84 -13.56 -10.27
N CYS A 41 8.31 -13.64 -9.05
CA CYS A 41 9.10 -13.55 -7.82
C CYS A 41 9.75 -14.87 -7.44
N ASN A 42 8.95 -15.94 -7.31
CA ASN A 42 9.41 -17.21 -6.73
C ASN A 42 9.11 -18.42 -7.64
N GLY A 43 8.72 -18.21 -8.90
CA GLY A 43 8.46 -19.28 -9.85
C GLY A 43 7.35 -20.23 -9.37
N ASN A 44 7.66 -21.52 -9.32
CA ASN A 44 6.73 -22.61 -8.98
C ASN A 44 6.69 -22.97 -7.48
N ARG A 45 7.30 -22.15 -6.61
CA ARG A 45 7.36 -22.43 -5.17
C ARG A 45 5.97 -22.24 -4.53
N GLN A 46 5.38 -23.29 -3.98
CA GLN A 46 4.03 -23.22 -3.37
C GLN A 46 4.01 -22.48 -2.04
N ASP A 47 5.13 -22.48 -1.31
CA ASP A 47 5.32 -21.78 -0.03
C ASP A 47 5.32 -20.25 -0.15
N GLN A 48 5.23 -19.70 -1.38
CA GLN A 48 5.14 -18.25 -1.60
C GLN A 48 3.77 -17.65 -1.24
N PHE A 49 2.72 -18.47 -1.18
CA PHE A 49 1.37 -17.99 -0.88
C PHE A 49 1.08 -18.03 0.63
N PRO A 50 0.55 -16.94 1.21
CA PRO A 50 0.17 -16.93 2.62
C PRO A 50 -1.05 -17.82 2.87
N ALA A 51 -1.20 -18.35 4.08
CA ALA A 51 -2.26 -19.30 4.45
C ALA A 51 -3.71 -18.81 4.15
N GLY A 52 -3.93 -17.49 4.11
CA GLY A 52 -5.23 -16.90 3.77
C GLY A 52 -5.48 -16.67 2.28
N ASN A 53 -4.56 -17.07 1.39
CA ASN A 53 -4.59 -16.78 -0.04
C ASN A 53 -4.77 -15.29 -0.39
N LEU A 54 -4.37 -14.40 0.51
CA LEU A 54 -4.35 -12.96 0.31
C LEU A 54 -3.02 -12.55 -0.34
N PHE A 55 -2.93 -12.70 -1.65
CA PHE A 55 -1.80 -12.28 -2.47
C PHE A 55 -2.29 -11.42 -3.64
N VAL A 56 -1.37 -10.71 -4.27
CA VAL A 56 -1.66 -9.81 -5.39
C VAL A 56 -0.53 -9.87 -6.40
N LYS A 57 -0.87 -9.73 -7.68
CA LYS A 57 0.09 -9.36 -8.73
C LYS A 57 -0.05 -7.87 -9.00
N VAL A 58 1.06 -7.21 -9.25
CA VAL A 58 1.08 -5.77 -9.52
C VAL A 58 1.52 -5.51 -10.96
N SER A 59 1.27 -4.30 -11.47
CA SER A 59 1.73 -3.88 -12.80
C SER A 59 3.26 -3.75 -12.83
N GLU A 60 3.86 -3.72 -14.02
CA GLU A 60 5.32 -3.61 -14.20
C GLU A 60 5.92 -2.43 -13.42
N GLY A 61 5.25 -1.27 -13.42
CA GLY A 61 5.72 -0.09 -12.68
C GLY A 61 5.74 -0.28 -11.17
N LEU A 62 4.81 -1.05 -10.61
CA LEU A 62 4.78 -1.37 -9.18
C LEU A 62 5.66 -2.59 -8.83
N TRP A 63 5.87 -3.50 -9.78
CA TRP A 63 6.71 -4.68 -9.60
C TRP A 63 8.19 -4.32 -9.47
N ASP A 64 8.61 -3.24 -10.15
CA ASP A 64 9.94 -2.63 -10.04
C ASP A 64 11.07 -3.64 -10.29
N ASN A 65 11.00 -4.35 -11.42
CA ASN A 65 11.95 -5.40 -11.81
C ASN A 65 12.21 -6.47 -10.72
N GLY A 66 11.21 -6.74 -9.87
CA GLY A 66 11.32 -7.72 -8.78
C GLY A 66 11.68 -7.12 -7.43
N ALA A 67 12.05 -5.85 -7.34
CA ALA A 67 12.33 -5.18 -6.06
C ALA A 67 11.09 -5.11 -5.14
N ALA A 68 9.89 -5.28 -5.70
CA ALA A 68 8.64 -5.35 -4.95
C ALA A 68 8.23 -6.76 -4.49
N CYS A 69 8.99 -7.80 -4.83
CA CYS A 69 8.69 -9.16 -4.40
C CYS A 69 8.68 -9.25 -2.86
N GLY A 70 7.60 -9.82 -2.29
CA GLY A 70 7.41 -9.93 -0.85
C GLY A 70 6.91 -8.66 -0.15
N ARG A 71 6.75 -7.53 -0.86
CA ARG A 71 6.15 -6.31 -0.28
C ARG A 71 4.67 -6.55 0.03
N ARG A 72 4.18 -5.95 1.12
CA ARG A 72 2.77 -5.97 1.52
C ARG A 72 2.11 -4.66 1.15
N TYR A 73 0.95 -4.75 0.53
CA TYR A 73 0.15 -3.59 0.15
C TYR A 73 -1.10 -3.49 1.02
N ARG A 74 -1.45 -2.27 1.43
CA ARG A 74 -2.75 -1.98 2.05
C ARG A 74 -3.62 -1.29 1.02
N LEU A 75 -4.72 -1.93 0.66
CA LEU A 75 -5.67 -1.43 -0.32
C LEU A 75 -6.90 -0.86 0.37
N ARG A 76 -7.50 0.17 -0.24
CA ARG A 76 -8.81 0.70 0.13
C ARG A 76 -9.61 0.93 -1.15
N CYS A 77 -10.69 0.19 -1.32
CA CYS A 77 -11.61 0.43 -2.42
C CYS A 77 -12.33 1.77 -2.24
N LEU A 78 -12.28 2.60 -3.28
CA LEU A 78 -12.94 3.91 -3.30
C LEU A 78 -14.36 3.82 -3.87
N SER A 79 -14.62 2.84 -4.74
CA SER A 79 -15.87 2.65 -5.50
C SER A 79 -17.11 2.32 -4.64
N GLY A 80 -16.94 2.03 -3.35
CA GLY A 80 -18.02 1.59 -2.47
C GLY A 80 -18.35 0.09 -2.58
N ARG A 81 -19.40 -0.35 -1.89
CA ARG A 81 -19.80 -1.77 -1.83
C ARG A 81 -20.36 -2.24 -3.18
N ASN A 82 -20.08 -3.48 -3.56
CA ASN A 82 -20.55 -4.15 -4.79
C ASN A 82 -20.15 -3.47 -6.10
N ARG A 83 -19.07 -2.68 -6.10
CA ARG A 83 -18.46 -2.16 -7.32
C ARG A 83 -17.05 -2.72 -7.45
N PRO A 84 -16.57 -2.99 -8.67
CA PRO A 84 -15.18 -3.35 -8.86
C PRO A 84 -14.28 -2.25 -8.27
N CYS A 85 -13.33 -2.71 -7.48
CA CYS A 85 -12.06 -2.05 -7.27
C CYS A 85 -11.18 -2.59 -8.40
#